data_AF-A0A8I0AEC4-F1
#
_entry.id   AF-A0A8I0AEC4-F1
#
_cell.length_a   1.000
_cell.length_b   1.000
_cell.length_c   1.000
_cell.angle_alpha   90.00
_cell.angle_beta   90.00
_cell.angle_gamma   90.00
#
_symmetry.space_group_name_H-M   'P 1'
#
loop_
_entity.id
_entity.type
_entity.pdbx_description
1 polymer ?
#
loop_
_entity_poly.entity_id
_entity_poly.type
_entity_poly.pdbx_seq_one_letter_code
_entity_poly.pdbx_strand_id
1 'polypeptide(L)'
;MLDFTKKGVINLHGLPLKMVNKNILNLLHSGENVVAPFAVVRDQVIFTNKRIITVEVNGITGVQQDIFSLPYRKVQYYGIKTAGFAEVIPDSSLLLFFADGKKAEFHFQEKANIIEIGRIIGMYC
;
A
#
# COMPACT_ATOMS: atom_id res chain seq x y z
N MET A 1 17.40 -4.93 6.47
CA MET A 1 16.20 -4.85 7.32
C MET A 1 15.19 -4.01 6.56
N LEU A 2 14.06 -4.59 6.14
CA LEU A 2 12.98 -3.85 5.49
C LEU A 2 12.49 -2.79 6.47
N ASP A 3 12.93 -1.57 6.22
CA ASP A 3 12.68 -0.43 7.07
C ASP A 3 11.67 0.43 6.30
N PHE A 4 10.38 0.04 6.37
CA PHE A 4 9.26 0.84 5.84
C PHE A 4 9.21 2.25 6.45
N THR A 5 10.03 2.49 7.48
CA THR A 5 10.25 3.76 8.17
C THR A 5 11.38 4.63 7.57
N LYS A 6 12.27 4.10 6.70
CA LYS A 6 13.43 4.87 6.19
C LYS A 6 13.11 5.87 5.08
N LYS A 7 12.08 5.61 4.27
CA LYS A 7 11.45 6.61 3.40
C LYS A 7 10.18 7.04 4.13
N GLY A 8 10.27 8.09 4.93
CA GLY A 8 9.15 8.59 5.74
C GLY A 8 7.85 8.75 4.95
N VAL A 9 6.72 8.77 5.66
CA VAL A 9 5.37 9.18 5.21
C VAL A 9 5.21 9.08 3.69
N ILE A 10 4.80 7.90 3.21
CA ILE A 10 4.52 7.73 1.79
C ILE A 10 3.21 8.47 1.49
N ASN A 11 3.33 9.60 0.82
CA ASN A 11 2.19 10.37 0.31
C ASN A 11 1.68 9.72 -0.98
N LEU A 12 0.66 8.89 -0.84
CA LEU A 12 0.08 8.12 -1.93
C LEU A 12 -0.98 8.92 -2.69
N HIS A 13 -0.82 8.96 -4.01
CA HIS A 13 -1.84 9.44 -4.95
C HIS A 13 -2.51 8.27 -5.66
N GLY A 14 -3.79 8.44 -6.03
CA GLY A 14 -4.53 7.43 -6.77
C GLY A 14 -3.86 7.13 -8.12
N LEU A 15 -3.69 5.84 -8.43
CA LEU A 15 -3.13 5.40 -9.71
C LEU A 15 -4.25 4.82 -10.59
N PRO A 16 -4.39 5.22 -11.87
CA PRO A 16 -5.30 4.51 -12.77
C PRO A 16 -4.88 3.04 -12.94
N LEU A 17 -5.82 2.10 -12.95
CA LEU A 17 -5.53 0.65 -13.12
C LEU A 17 -4.63 0.36 -14.34
N LYS A 18 -4.82 1.08 -15.44
CA LYS A 18 -3.99 0.96 -16.66
C LYS A 18 -2.52 1.30 -16.47
N MET A 19 -2.16 2.00 -15.39
CA MET A 19 -0.79 2.42 -15.05
C MET A 19 -0.14 1.51 -14.01
N VAL A 20 -0.84 0.49 -13.52
CA VAL A 20 -0.26 -0.52 -12.62
C VAL A 20 0.89 -1.22 -13.34
N ASN A 21 2.00 -1.39 -12.62
CA ASN A 21 3.20 -2.03 -13.13
C ASN A 21 2.87 -3.43 -13.70
N LYS A 22 3.28 -3.68 -14.95
CA LYS A 22 3.02 -4.95 -15.67
C LYS A 22 3.57 -6.18 -14.95
N ASN A 23 4.72 -6.05 -14.26
CA ASN A 23 5.26 -7.13 -13.45
C ASN A 23 4.31 -7.52 -12.33
N ILE A 24 3.57 -6.54 -11.76
CA ILE A 24 2.56 -6.82 -10.73
C ILE A 24 1.35 -7.51 -11.34
N LEU A 25 0.86 -7.07 -12.49
CA LEU A 25 -0.25 -7.74 -13.18
C LEU A 25 0.07 -9.21 -13.47
N ASN A 26 1.32 -9.52 -13.84
CA ASN A 26 1.80 -10.89 -14.06
C ASN A 26 2.07 -11.67 -12.76
N LEU A 27 2.21 -10.99 -11.62
CA LEU A 27 2.46 -11.59 -10.31
C LEU A 27 1.17 -11.98 -9.57
N LEU A 28 0.01 -11.49 -10.04
CA LEU A 28 -1.28 -11.80 -9.41
C LEU A 28 -1.64 -13.29 -9.60
N HIS A 29 -2.07 -13.93 -8.53
CA HIS A 29 -2.57 -15.30 -8.60
C HIS A 29 -3.98 -15.34 -9.18
N SER A 30 -4.43 -16.53 -9.57
CA SER A 30 -5.85 -16.73 -9.90
C SER A 30 -6.76 -16.28 -8.75
N GLY A 31 -7.79 -15.50 -9.09
CA GLY A 31 -8.72 -14.87 -8.13
C GLY A 31 -8.11 -13.76 -7.27
N GLU A 32 -6.88 -13.32 -7.55
CA GLU A 32 -6.29 -12.12 -6.95
C GLU A 32 -6.53 -10.91 -7.88
N ASN A 33 -7.19 -9.87 -7.38
CA ASN A 33 -7.54 -8.67 -8.14
C ASN A 33 -6.98 -7.41 -7.46
N VAL A 34 -6.56 -6.44 -8.27
CA VAL A 34 -6.22 -5.10 -7.79
C VAL A 34 -7.48 -4.41 -7.29
N VAL A 35 -7.44 -3.91 -6.06
CA VAL A 35 -8.53 -3.18 -5.41
C VAL A 35 -8.26 -1.69 -5.48
N ALA A 36 -7.08 -1.27 -5.01
CA ALA A 36 -6.71 0.14 -4.97
C ALA A 36 -5.20 0.26 -5.23
N PRO A 37 -4.80 0.76 -6.40
CA PRO A 37 -3.40 1.05 -6.68
C PRO A 37 -3.09 2.52 -6.39
N PHE A 38 -1.91 2.75 -5.85
CA PHE A 38 -1.38 4.08 -5.55
C PHE A 38 0.07 4.20 -6.01
N ALA A 39 0.54 5.44 -6.16
CA ALA A 39 1.93 5.72 -6.48
C ALA A 39 2.49 6.90 -5.70
N VAL A 40 3.81 6.89 -5.54
CA VAL A 40 4.63 8.02 -5.07
C VAL A 40 5.82 8.15 -6.01
N VAL A 41 5.90 9.25 -6.76
CA VAL A 41 6.96 9.46 -7.76
C VAL A 41 7.05 8.30 -8.78
N ARG A 42 7.97 7.34 -8.58
CA ARG A 42 8.14 6.14 -9.43
C ARG A 42 7.72 4.84 -8.72
N ASP A 43 7.57 4.88 -7.39
CA ASP A 43 7.25 3.73 -6.58
C ASP A 43 5.73 3.52 -6.57
N GLN A 44 5.29 2.26 -6.45
CA GLN A 44 3.87 1.91 -6.43
C GLN A 44 3.52 1.12 -5.17
N VAL A 45 2.31 1.34 -4.66
CA VAL A 45 1.70 0.55 -3.58
C VAL A 45 0.36 0.04 -4.08
N ILE A 46 0.25 -1.28 -4.25
CA ILE A 46 -0.90 -1.94 -4.85
C ILE A 46 -1.61 -2.75 -3.77
N PHE A 47 -2.82 -2.33 -3.42
CA PHE A 47 -3.71 -3.12 -2.56
C PHE A 47 -4.49 -4.08 -3.45
N THR A 48 -4.36 -5.38 -3.17
CA THR A 48 -5.18 -6.43 -3.81
C THR A 48 -6.26 -6.91 -2.83
N ASN A 49 -7.07 -7.87 -3.23
CA ASN A 49 -7.98 -8.56 -2.31
C ASN A 49 -7.28 -9.56 -1.37
N LYS A 50 -5.94 -9.72 -1.43
CA LYS A 50 -5.18 -10.71 -0.64
C LYS A 50 -3.97 -10.15 0.12
N ARG A 51 -3.32 -9.10 -0.41
CA ARG A 51 -2.07 -8.56 0.12
C ARG A 51 -1.82 -7.14 -0.37
N ILE A 52 -0.87 -6.46 0.27
CA ILE A 52 -0.26 -5.25 -0.27
C ILE A 52 0.98 -5.66 -1.05
N ILE A 53 1.19 -5.06 -2.21
CA ILE A 53 2.41 -5.22 -2.99
C ILE A 53 3.06 -3.84 -3.12
N THR A 54 4.30 -3.71 -2.70
CA THR A 54 5.10 -2.50 -2.92
C THR A 54 6.08 -2.73 -4.04
N VAL A 55 6.28 -1.70 -4.87
CA VAL A 55 7.28 -1.68 -5.93
C VAL A 55 8.16 -0.47 -5.73
N GLU A 56 9.43 -0.70 -5.44
CA GLU A 56 10.43 0.35 -5.36
C GLU A 56 11.30 0.34 -6.60
N VAL A 57 11.34 1.46 -7.32
CA VAL A 57 12.14 1.62 -8.52
C VAL A 57 13.52 2.13 -8.14
N ASN A 58 14.51 1.26 -8.29
CA ASN A 58 15.89 1.51 -7.91
C ASN A 58 16.78 1.89 -9.09
N GLY A 59 17.87 2.58 -8.78
CA GLY A 59 18.89 2.97 -9.75
C GLY A 59 18.50 4.15 -10.66
N ILE A 60 19.49 4.60 -11.43
CA ILE A 60 19.36 5.76 -12.32
C ILE A 60 18.46 5.42 -13.51
N THR A 61 18.63 4.23 -14.09
CA THR A 61 17.87 3.77 -15.26
C THR A 61 16.41 3.42 -14.93
N GLY A 62 16.08 3.22 -13.65
CA GLY A 62 14.74 2.83 -13.20
C GLY A 62 14.29 1.44 -13.66
N VAL A 63 15.22 0.61 -14.13
CA VAL A 63 14.92 -0.76 -14.61
C VAL A 63 14.86 -1.75 -13.46
N GLN A 64 15.73 -1.59 -12.44
CA GLN A 64 15.74 -2.48 -11.28
C GLN A 64 14.56 -2.14 -10.37
N GLN A 65 13.83 -3.17 -9.95
CA GLN A 65 12.66 -3.04 -9.09
C GLN A 65 12.77 -4.00 -7.91
N ASP A 66 12.62 -3.47 -6.70
CA ASP A 66 12.40 -4.31 -5.52
C ASP A 66 10.90 -4.43 -5.29
N ILE A 67 10.40 -5.67 -5.30
CA ILE A 67 8.98 -5.98 -5.14
C ILE A 67 8.79 -6.72 -3.82
N PHE A 68 8.00 -6.14 -2.92
CA PHE A 68 7.66 -6.78 -1.66
C PHE A 68 6.17 -7.08 -1.58
N SER A 69 5.84 -8.19 -0.92
CA SER A 69 4.47 -8.62 -0.71
C SER A 69 4.20 -8.74 0.79
N LEU A 70 3.15 -8.07 1.25
CA LEU A 70 2.70 -8.03 2.64
C LEU A 70 1.32 -8.70 2.73
N PRO A 71 1.24 -10.02 3.00
CA PRO A 71 -0.02 -10.74 3.06
C PRO A 71 -0.89 -10.26 4.22
N TYR A 72 -2.19 -10.07 3.98
CA TYR A 72 -3.11 -9.64 5.04
C TYR A 72 -3.18 -10.64 6.21
N ARG A 73 -3.11 -11.94 5.92
CA ARG A 73 -3.06 -13.01 6.94
C ARG A 73 -1.86 -12.92 7.89
N LYS A 74 -0.84 -12.10 7.58
CA LYS A 74 0.33 -11.88 8.44
C LYS A 74 0.23 -10.58 9.26
N VAL A 75 -0.79 -9.77 9.03
CA VAL A 75 -1.09 -8.57 9.83
C VAL A 75 -1.71 -9.03 11.13
N GLN A 76 -1.10 -8.66 12.25
CA GLN A 76 -1.58 -9.02 13.59
C GLN A 76 -2.70 -8.10 14.05
N TYR A 77 -2.57 -6.80 13.78
CA TYR A 77 -3.61 -5.80 13.96
C TYR A 77 -3.33 -4.61 13.02
N TYR A 78 -4.37 -3.82 12.74
CA TYR A 78 -4.28 -2.63 11.91
C TYR A 78 -5.04 -1.46 12.53
N GLY A 79 -4.62 -0.25 12.17
CA GLY A 79 -5.27 1.01 12.55
C GLY A 79 -5.60 1.83 11.32
N ILE A 80 -6.75 2.51 11.35
CA ILE A 80 -7.17 3.43 10.31
C ILE A 80 -7.35 4.81 10.94
N LYS A 81 -6.66 5.80 10.39
CA LYS A 81 -6.90 7.21 10.66
C LYS A 81 -7.62 7.81 9.47
N THR A 82 -8.85 8.28 9.67
CA THR A 82 -9.58 9.03 8.65
C THR A 82 -9.17 10.50 8.67
N ALA A 83 -9.26 11.16 7.52
CA ALA A 83 -9.02 12.61 7.45
C ALA A 83 -9.98 13.39 8.37
N GLY A 84 -9.46 14.43 9.03
CA GLY A 84 -10.26 15.30 9.90
C GLY A 84 -11.14 16.27 9.11
N PHE A 85 -12.27 16.69 9.69
CA PHE A 85 -13.24 17.60 9.05
C PHE A 85 -12.69 19.01 8.76
N ALA A 86 -11.57 19.42 9.37
CA ALA A 86 -11.01 20.77 9.29
C ALA A 86 -9.50 20.81 8.99
N GLU A 87 -8.93 19.74 8.43
CA GLU A 87 -7.51 19.72 8.05
C GLU A 87 -7.31 20.35 6.66
N VAL A 88 -6.27 21.20 6.55
CA VAL A 88 -5.92 21.90 5.29
C VAL A 88 -5.51 20.90 4.19
N ILE A 89 -4.96 19.75 4.58
CA ILE A 89 -4.66 18.62 3.71
C ILE A 89 -5.30 17.39 4.37
N PRO A 90 -6.40 16.84 3.82
CA PRO A 90 -7.07 15.68 4.41
C PRO A 90 -6.24 14.41 4.16
N ASP A 91 -5.35 14.10 5.10
CA ASP A 91 -4.52 12.90 5.04
C ASP A 91 -5.15 11.77 5.86
N SER A 92 -5.52 10.68 5.18
CA SER A 92 -5.86 9.43 5.87
C SER A 92 -4.63 8.53 5.99
N SER A 93 -4.61 7.65 6.99
CA SER A 93 -3.47 6.74 7.21
C SER A 93 -3.91 5.33 7.55
N LEU A 94 -3.18 4.35 7.02
CA LEU A 94 -3.31 2.94 7.36
C LEU A 94 -2.02 2.50 8.06
N LEU A 95 -2.17 1.95 9.26
CA LEU A 95 -1.08 1.35 10.02
C LEU A 95 -1.27 -0.16 10.07
N LEU A 96 -0.22 -0.91 9.76
CA LEU A 96 -0.17 -2.37 9.88
C LEU A 96 0.92 -2.78 10.86
N PHE A 97 0.60 -3.71 11.74
CA PHE A 97 1.52 -4.25 12.73
C PHE A 97 1.69 -5.76 12.51
N PHE A 98 2.94 -6.22 12.53
CA PHE A 98 3.30 -7.60 12.26
C PHE A 98 3.84 -8.28 13.52
N ALA A 99 3.74 -9.61 13.58
CA ALA A 99 4.15 -10.40 14.74
C ALA A 99 5.64 -10.28 15.11
N ASP A 100 6.49 -9.89 14.17
CA ASP A 100 7.92 -9.65 14.38
C ASP A 100 8.22 -8.23 14.92
N GLY A 101 7.20 -7.49 15.32
CA GLY A 101 7.31 -6.13 15.85
C GLY A 101 7.49 -5.05 14.78
N LYS A 102 7.55 -5.41 13.49
CA LYS A 102 7.62 -4.42 12.40
C LYS A 102 6.28 -3.73 12.20
N LYS A 103 6.34 -2.50 11.67
CA LYS A 103 5.17 -1.74 11.21
C LYS A 103 5.31 -1.31 9.76
N ALA A 104 4.18 -1.20 9.06
CA ALA A 104 4.07 -0.50 7.78
C ALA A 104 3.02 0.61 7.92
N GLU A 105 3.32 1.77 7.35
CA GLU A 105 2.50 2.98 7.49
C GLU A 105 2.31 3.62 6.12
N PHE A 106 1.06 3.83 5.73
CA PHE A 106 0.68 4.39 4.44
C PHE A 106 -0.16 5.64 4.65
N HIS A 107 0.19 6.75 3.99
CA HIS A 107 -0.56 8.00 4.05
C HIS A 107 -1.18 8.28 2.68
N PHE A 108 -2.40 8.77 2.66
CA PHE A 108 -3.14 9.02 1.43
C PHE A 108 -3.55 10.49 1.40
N GLN A 109 -3.05 11.22 0.40
CA GLN A 109 -3.31 12.67 0.22
C GLN A 109 -4.66 12.96 -0.45
N GLU A 110 -5.28 11.93 -1.01
CA GLU A 110 -6.58 12.00 -1.67
C GLU A 110 -7.61 11.24 -0.84
N LYS A 111 -8.90 11.42 -1.17
CA LYS A 111 -9.98 10.57 -0.63
C LYS A 111 -9.85 9.13 -1.12
N ALA A 112 -8.88 8.39 -0.58
CA ALA A 112 -8.79 6.96 -0.72
C ALA A 112 -9.96 6.32 0.04
N ASN A 113 -10.53 5.25 -0.52
CA ASN A 113 -11.54 4.46 0.18
C ASN A 113 -10.87 3.56 1.24
N ILE A 114 -10.28 4.19 2.26
CA ILE A 114 -9.51 3.50 3.30
C ILE A 114 -10.38 2.55 4.13
N ILE A 115 -11.69 2.82 4.20
CA ILE A 115 -12.67 1.94 4.85
C ILE A 115 -12.81 0.62 4.09
N GLU A 116 -12.85 0.65 2.76
CA GLU A 116 -12.88 -0.56 1.95
C GLU A 116 -11.59 -1.38 2.08
N ILE A 117 -10.43 -0.72 2.07
CA ILE A 117 -9.14 -1.36 2.32
C ILE A 117 -9.15 -2.04 3.70
N GLY A 118 -9.61 -1.32 4.73
CA GLY A 118 -9.77 -1.85 6.08
C GLY A 118 -10.66 -3.09 6.14
N ARG A 119 -11.83 -3.03 5.49
CA ARG A 119 -12.78 -4.15 5.41
C ARG A 119 -12.12 -5.39 4.80
N ILE A 120 -11.34 -5.22 3.73
CA ILE A 120 -10.65 -6.33 3.05
C ILE A 120 -9.59 -6.94 3.95
N ILE A 121 -8.76 -6.11 4.62
CA ILE A 121 -7.75 -6.60 5.57
C ILE A 121 -8.43 -7.41 6.69
N GLY A 122 -9.51 -6.87 7.25
CA GLY A 122 -10.27 -7.51 8.33
C GLY A 122 -10.90 -8.85 7.95
N MET A 123 -11.05 -9.19 6.66
CA MET A 123 -11.49 -10.52 6.23
C MET A 123 -10.42 -11.62 6.46
N TYR A 124 -9.17 -11.24 6.75
CA TYR A 124 -8.03 -12.17 6.93
C TYR A 124 -7.44 -12.16 8.34
N CYS A 125 -7.99 -11.35 9.25
CA CYS A 125 -7.60 -11.28 10.65
C CYS A 125 -8.40 -12.28 11.51
#